data_AF-A0A660SRQ5-F1
#
_entry.id   AF-A0A660SRQ5-F1
#
_cell.length_a   1.000
_cell.length_b   1.000
_cell.length_c   1.000
_cell.angle_alpha   90.00
_cell.angle_beta   90.00
_cell.angle_gamma   90.00
#
_symmetry.space_group_name_H-M   'P 1'
#
loop_
_entity.id
_entity.type
_entity.pdbx_description
1 polymer ?
#
loop_
_entity_poly.entity_id
_entity_poly.type
_entity_poly.pdbx_seq_one_letter_code
_entity_poly.pdbx_strand_id
1 'polypeptide(L)'
;MSENIILKAEDLDGYLNETDRDNISRMHSFYDDAISSFRTLAAGESNPSLVKKETDKVIGLYESMGDIMQEITAKEPHLHVYSFETPTIKHGEVSRLIAKLRDARTGNDEFVY
;
A
#
# COMPACT_ATOMS: atom_id res chain seq x y z
N MET A 1 0.21 33.18 -18.40
CA MET A 1 1.02 31.94 -18.35
C MET A 1 0.91 31.43 -16.93
N SER A 2 0.34 30.24 -16.72
CA SER A 2 0.24 29.64 -15.39
C SER A 2 1.60 29.08 -15.00
N GLU A 3 2.23 29.65 -13.97
CA GLU A 3 3.43 29.07 -13.38
C GLU A 3 3.05 27.74 -12.71
N ASN A 4 3.48 26.62 -13.30
CA ASN A 4 3.38 25.33 -12.64
C ASN A 4 4.44 25.27 -11.56
N ILE A 5 4.02 25.42 -10.31
CA ILE A 5 4.86 25.14 -9.14
C ILE A 5 5.02 23.62 -9.07
N ILE A 6 6.21 23.13 -9.39
CA ILE A 6 6.57 21.72 -9.22
C ILE A 6 7.28 21.60 -7.87
N LEU A 7 6.56 21.09 -6.87
CA LEU A 7 7.13 20.77 -5.56
C LEU A 7 8.05 19.55 -5.68
N LYS A 8 9.25 19.65 -5.12
CA LYS A 8 10.20 18.55 -4.95
C LYS A 8 9.99 17.88 -3.60
N ALA A 9 10.53 16.66 -3.44
CA ALA A 9 10.51 15.96 -2.16
C ALA A 9 11.16 16.80 -1.04
N GLU A 10 12.24 17.52 -1.38
CA GLU A 10 12.94 18.46 -0.49
C GLU A 10 12.04 19.61 -0.01
N ASP A 11 11.04 20.03 -0.81
CA ASP A 11 10.12 21.11 -0.43
C ASP A 11 9.09 20.64 0.62
N LEU A 12 9.03 19.32 0.90
CA LEU A 12 8.24 18.73 1.97
C LEU A 12 9.06 18.54 3.26
N ASP A 13 10.38 18.72 3.21
CA ASP A 13 11.26 18.62 4.37
C ASP A 13 10.97 19.75 5.36
N GLY A 14 10.22 19.42 6.41
CA GLY A 14 9.76 20.36 7.45
C GLY A 14 8.27 20.26 7.75
N TYR A 15 7.48 19.63 6.87
CA TYR A 15 6.05 19.40 7.09
C TYR A 15 5.77 18.09 7.85
N LEU A 16 6.72 17.17 7.87
CA LEU A 16 6.64 15.95 8.67
C LEU A 16 6.97 16.28 10.12
N ASN A 17 6.06 15.93 11.03
CA ASN A 17 6.35 15.94 12.46
C ASN A 17 7.12 14.67 12.87
N GLU A 18 7.48 14.57 14.15
CA GLU A 18 8.21 13.41 14.68
C GLU A 18 7.41 12.10 14.59
N THR A 19 6.10 12.16 14.86
CA THR A 19 5.21 11.00 14.73
C THR A 19 5.12 10.52 13.29
N ASP A 20 5.10 11.43 12.31
CA ASP A 20 5.07 11.07 10.89
C ASP A 20 6.36 10.34 10.49
N ARG A 21 7.52 10.84 10.94
CA ARG A 21 8.81 10.20 10.71
C ARG A 21 8.87 8.80 11.34
N ASP A 22 8.38 8.65 12.56
CA ASP A 22 8.32 7.35 13.24
C ASP A 22 7.40 6.37 12.51
N ASN A 23 6.22 6.83 12.06
CA ASN A 23 5.29 6.03 11.28
C ASN A 23 5.92 5.55 9.95
N ILE A 24 6.60 6.45 9.23
CA ILE A 24 7.31 6.12 7.99
C ILE A 24 8.42 5.10 8.26
N SER A 25 9.24 5.32 9.29
CA SER A 25 10.32 4.40 9.66
C SER A 25 9.77 3.01 10.03
N ARG A 26 8.67 2.97 10.79
CA ARG A 26 8.00 1.71 11.15
C ARG A 26 7.48 1.00 9.91
N MET A 27 6.81 1.71 9.01
CA MET A 27 6.29 1.13 7.77
C MET A 27 7.40 0.61 6.85
N HIS A 28 8.53 1.33 6.76
CA HIS A 28 9.71 0.86 6.04
C HIS A 28 10.23 -0.48 6.58
N SER A 29 10.30 -0.65 7.90
CA SER A 29 10.77 -1.91 8.49
C SER A 29 9.89 -3.12 8.09
N PHE A 30 8.56 -2.96 8.11
CA PHE A 30 7.65 -4.00 7.64
C PHE A 30 7.83 -4.31 6.15
N TYR A 31 8.04 -3.28 5.34
CA TYR A 31 8.27 -3.45 3.91
C TYR A 31 9.58 -4.20 3.63
N ASP A 32 10.66 -3.84 4.32
CA ASP A 32 11.95 -4.52 4.20
C ASP A 32 11.84 -6.01 4.58
N ASP A 33 11.11 -6.32 5.65
CA ASP A 33 10.82 -7.69 6.08
C ASP A 33 9.99 -8.46 5.05
N ALA A 34 9.00 -7.81 4.43
CA ALA A 34 8.19 -8.41 3.38
C ALA A 34 9.05 -8.69 2.13
N ILE A 35 9.89 -7.74 1.70
CA ILE A 35 10.80 -7.90 0.56
C ILE A 35 11.81 -9.02 0.81
N SER A 36 12.34 -9.15 2.02
CA SER A 36 13.21 -10.27 2.40
C SER A 36 12.49 -11.62 2.28
N SER A 37 11.23 -11.67 2.71
CA SER A 37 10.39 -12.87 2.60
C SER A 37 10.08 -13.22 1.14
N PHE A 38 9.79 -12.22 0.28
CA PHE A 38 9.62 -12.42 -1.16
C PHE A 38 10.88 -12.94 -1.85
N ARG A 39 12.07 -12.43 -1.50
CA ARG A 39 13.35 -12.95 -2.01
C ARG A 39 13.53 -14.42 -1.63
N THR A 40 13.16 -14.78 -0.41
CA THR A 40 13.22 -16.16 0.08
C THR A 40 12.23 -17.07 -0.66
N LEU A 41 11.00 -16.59 -0.90
CA LEU A 41 10.00 -17.31 -1.70
C LEU A 41 10.48 -17.57 -3.13
N ALA A 42 11.05 -16.56 -3.79
CA ALA A 42 11.58 -16.69 -5.15
C ALA A 42 12.76 -17.68 -5.25
N ALA A 43 13.56 -17.82 -4.19
CA ALA A 43 14.67 -18.77 -4.14
C ALA A 43 14.25 -20.17 -3.66
N GLY A 44 13.11 -20.29 -2.96
CA GLY A 44 12.72 -21.45 -2.17
C GLY A 44 11.67 -22.37 -2.80
N GLU A 45 11.37 -22.23 -4.09
CA GLU A 45 10.22 -22.88 -4.78
C GLU A 45 10.12 -24.40 -4.58
N SER A 46 11.25 -25.08 -4.28
CA SER A 46 11.30 -26.53 -4.09
C SER A 46 10.99 -27.02 -2.65
N ASN A 47 10.81 -26.13 -1.67
CA ASN A 47 10.51 -26.50 -0.28
C ASN A 47 9.11 -26.03 0.15
N PRO A 48 8.08 -26.90 0.11
CA PRO A 48 6.71 -26.55 0.45
C PRO A 48 6.53 -25.97 1.86
N SER A 49 7.32 -26.43 2.84
CA SER A 49 7.24 -25.95 4.21
C SER A 49 7.78 -24.52 4.36
N LEU A 50 8.86 -24.19 3.64
CA LEU A 50 9.42 -22.85 3.59
C LEU A 50 8.46 -21.90 2.87
N VAL A 51 7.92 -22.31 1.72
CA VAL A 51 6.95 -21.52 0.95
C VAL A 51 5.75 -21.15 1.80
N LYS A 52 5.17 -22.13 2.52
CA LYS A 52 4.03 -21.86 3.40
C LYS A 52 4.40 -20.86 4.51
N LYS A 53 5.52 -21.09 5.21
CA LYS A 53 5.96 -20.22 6.30
C LYS A 53 6.17 -18.77 5.86
N GLU A 54 6.88 -18.56 4.76
CA GLU A 54 7.16 -17.21 4.26
C GLU A 54 5.90 -16.55 3.69
N THR A 55 4.98 -17.32 3.10
CA THR A 55 3.65 -16.82 2.69
C THR A 55 2.83 -16.34 3.88
N ASP A 56 2.72 -17.17 4.93
CA ASP A 56 1.99 -16.82 6.16
C ASP A 56 2.60 -15.58 6.83
N LYS A 57 3.94 -15.46 6.81
CA LYS A 57 4.66 -14.28 7.30
C LYS A 57 4.31 -13.02 6.50
N VAL A 58 4.34 -13.09 5.16
CA VAL A 58 3.96 -11.96 4.30
C VAL A 58 2.53 -11.52 4.57
N ILE A 59 1.59 -12.47 4.69
CA ILE A 59 0.19 -12.16 5.01
C ILE A 59 0.11 -11.39 6.33
N GLY A 60 0.72 -11.90 7.40
CA GLY A 60 0.68 -11.23 8.71
C GLY A 60 1.36 -9.86 8.74
N LEU A 61 2.43 -9.66 7.94
CA LEU A 61 3.05 -8.34 7.76
C LEU A 61 2.07 -7.36 7.11
N TYR A 62 1.36 -7.77 6.06
CA TYR A 62 0.39 -6.91 5.37
C TYR A 62 -0.87 -6.63 6.20
N GLU A 63 -1.32 -7.58 7.03
CA GLU A 63 -2.37 -7.33 8.02
C GLU A 63 -1.93 -6.24 9.01
N SER A 64 -0.74 -6.40 9.60
CA SER A 64 -0.19 -5.43 10.57
C SER A 64 0.02 -4.04 9.96
N MET A 65 0.50 -3.98 8.71
CA MET A 65 0.63 -2.72 7.97
C MET A 65 -0.73 -2.07 7.73
N GLY A 66 -1.76 -2.85 7.41
CA GLY A 66 -3.13 -2.38 7.23
C GLY A 66 -3.69 -1.73 8.49
N ASP A 67 -3.52 -2.38 9.65
CA ASP A 67 -3.96 -1.85 10.94
C ASP A 67 -3.27 -0.51 11.25
N ILE A 68 -1.96 -0.42 11.04
CA ILE A 68 -1.20 0.82 11.25
C ILE A 68 -1.66 1.92 10.31
N MET A 69 -1.90 1.61 9.03
CA MET A 69 -2.42 2.58 8.08
C MET A 69 -3.81 3.08 8.48
N GLN A 70 -4.66 2.20 8.99
CA GLN A 70 -5.97 2.59 9.52
C GLN A 70 -5.83 3.53 10.73
N GLU A 71 -4.93 3.22 11.67
CA GLU A 71 -4.65 4.08 12.83
C GLU A 71 -4.12 5.46 12.45
N ILE A 72 -3.22 5.52 11.45
CA ILE A 72 -2.65 6.80 10.96
C ILE A 72 -3.75 7.64 10.31
N THR A 73 -4.50 7.04 9.40
CA THR A 73 -5.52 7.75 8.61
C THR A 73 -6.73 8.16 9.44
N ALA A 74 -7.10 7.39 10.46
CA ALA A 74 -8.19 7.73 11.39
C ALA A 74 -7.95 9.02 12.19
N LYS A 75 -6.69 9.47 12.30
CA LYS A 75 -6.35 10.74 12.98
C LYS A 75 -6.67 11.95 12.12
N GLU A 76 -6.81 11.79 10.80
CA GLU A 76 -7.05 12.88 9.88
C GLU A 76 -8.47 12.89 9.30
N PRO A 77 -9.37 13.75 9.82
CA PRO A 77 -10.80 13.68 9.52
C PRO A 77 -11.14 14.04 8.07
N HIS A 78 -10.22 14.64 7.33
CA HIS A 78 -10.40 14.98 5.92
C HIS A 78 -9.86 13.91 4.97
N LEU A 79 -9.21 12.86 5.50
CA LEU A 79 -8.69 11.75 4.72
C LEU A 79 -9.66 10.57 4.80
N HIS A 80 -10.27 10.24 3.66
CA HIS A 80 -11.19 9.12 3.53
C HIS A 80 -10.56 7.99 2.72
N VAL A 81 -10.34 6.85 3.37
CA VAL A 81 -9.76 5.67 2.70
C VAL A 81 -10.87 4.66 2.43
N TYR A 82 -11.20 4.49 1.16
CA TYR A 82 -12.29 3.62 0.71
C TYR A 82 -12.26 2.23 1.34
N SER A 83 -11.09 1.58 1.40
CA SER A 83 -10.96 0.22 1.96
C SER A 83 -11.16 0.15 3.47
N PHE A 84 -10.99 1.26 4.21
CA PHE A 84 -11.19 1.29 5.66
C PHE A 84 -12.62 1.69 6.05
N GLU A 85 -13.34 2.38 5.15
CA GLU A 85 -14.68 2.91 5.44
C GLU A 85 -15.81 2.11 4.81
N THR A 86 -15.52 1.24 3.83
CA THR A 86 -16.56 0.49 3.11
C THR A 86 -16.65 -0.98 3.55
N PRO A 87 -17.85 -1.60 3.49
CA PRO A 87 -18.00 -3.02 3.78
C PRO A 87 -17.19 -3.90 2.81
N THR A 88 -16.61 -4.98 3.33
CA THR A 88 -15.73 -5.90 2.57
C THR A 88 -16.38 -6.46 1.29
N ILE A 89 -17.71 -6.62 1.28
CA ILE A 89 -18.49 -7.10 0.14
C ILE A 89 -18.25 -6.21 -1.11
N LYS A 90 -18.02 -4.90 -0.93
CA LYS A 90 -17.82 -3.95 -2.03
C LYS A 90 -16.37 -3.87 -2.53
N HIS A 91 -15.40 -4.38 -1.75
CA HIS A 91 -13.99 -4.29 -2.13
C HIS A 91 -13.65 -5.12 -3.37
N GLY A 92 -14.31 -6.26 -3.57
CA GLY A 92 -14.02 -7.13 -4.72
C GLY A 92 -14.36 -6.50 -6.08
N GLU A 93 -15.41 -5.69 -6.14
CA GLU A 93 -15.82 -4.97 -7.35
C GLU A 93 -14.90 -3.76 -7.61
N VAL A 94 -14.61 -2.98 -6.57
CA VAL A 94 -13.73 -1.81 -6.69
C VAL A 94 -12.29 -2.21 -6.99
N SER A 95 -11.76 -3.26 -6.37
CA SER A 95 -10.42 -3.77 -6.69
C SER A 95 -10.31 -4.20 -8.15
N ARG A 96 -11.35 -4.81 -8.73
CA ARG A 96 -11.36 -5.14 -10.17
C ARG A 96 -11.38 -3.89 -11.04
N LEU A 97 -12.16 -2.88 -10.66
CA LEU A 97 -12.20 -1.60 -11.37
C LEU A 97 -10.83 -0.92 -11.34
N ILE A 98 -10.20 -0.79 -10.17
CA ILE A 98 -8.87 -0.21 -10.02
C ILE A 98 -7.82 -1.00 -10.80
N ALA A 99 -7.88 -2.33 -10.77
CA ALA A 99 -6.97 -3.18 -11.54
C ALA A 99 -7.08 -2.93 -13.05
N LYS A 100 -8.31 -2.79 -13.57
CA LYS A 100 -8.54 -2.40 -14.98
C LYS A 100 -8.00 -1.00 -15.27
N LEU A 101 -8.32 -0.02 -14.45
CA LEU A 101 -7.86 1.37 -14.65
C LEU A 101 -6.33 1.51 -14.58
N ARG A 102 -5.65 0.63 -13.85
CA ARG A 102 -4.18 0.62 -13.73
C ARG A 102 -3.48 -0.15 -14.85
N ASP A 103 -4.17 -1.04 -15.56
CA ASP A 103 -3.57 -1.81 -16.66
C ASP A 103 -3.39 -0.91 -17.89
N ALA A 104 -2.15 -0.74 -18.33
CA ALA A 104 -1.79 0.06 -19.50
C ALA A 104 -2.39 -0.46 -20.81
N ARG A 105 -2.93 -1.69 -20.83
CA ARG A 105 -3.59 -2.31 -21.98
C ARG A 105 -5.10 -2.04 -22.03
N THR A 106 -5.68 -1.45 -20.98
CA THR A 106 -7.11 -1.15 -20.93
C THR A 106 -7.46 -0.11 -21.99
N GLY A 107 -8.47 -0.42 -22.82
CA GLY A 107 -8.93 0.46 -23.89
C GLY A 107 -9.64 1.71 -23.34
N ASN A 108 -9.56 2.83 -24.07
CA ASN A 108 -10.19 4.11 -23.67
C ASN A 108 -11.71 4.01 -23.46
N ASP A 109 -12.37 3.10 -24.17
CA ASP A 109 -13.79 2.79 -24.03
C ASP A 109 -14.15 2.21 -22.66
N GLU A 110 -13.21 1.57 -21.96
CA GLU A 110 -13.41 1.09 -20.59
C GLU A 110 -13.17 2.16 -19.52
N PHE A 111 -12.66 3.35 -19.88
CA PHE A 111 -12.38 4.45 -18.94
C PHE A 111 -13.55 5.42 -18.76
N VAL A 112 -14.59 5.35 -19.59
CA VAL A 112 -15.72 6.30 -19.57
C VAL A 112 -16.93 5.64 -18.87
N TYR A 113 -17.25 6.14 -17.67
CA TYR A 113 -18.50 5.89 -16.95
C TYR A 113 -19.29 7.19 -16.82
#